data_AF-A0A6M1MQG0-F1
#
_entry.id   AF-A0A6M1MQG0-F1
#
_cell.length_a   1.000
_cell.length_b   1.000
_cell.length_c   1.000
_cell.angle_alpha   90.00
_cell.angle_beta   90.00
_cell.angle_gamma   90.00
#
_symmetry.space_group_name_H-M   'P 1'
#
loop_
_entity.id
_entity.type
_entity.pdbx_description
1 polymer ?
#
loop_
_entity_poly.entity_id
_entity_poly.type
_entity_poly.pdbx_seq_one_letter_code
_entity_poly.pdbx_strand_id
1 'polypeptide(L)' 'MRHDWILDVLRDLLSYAHRNDLPALAARVEQTLAVAEAEIAGPDTPAAAAPLPRPGRAH' A
#
# COMPACT_ATOMS: atom_id res chain seq x y z
N MET A 1 11.57 1.97 0.31
CA MET A 1 12.59 1.09 0.93
C MET A 1 12.14 0.32 2.17
N ARG A 2 11.20 0.80 3.03
CA ARG A 2 10.77 0.00 4.20
C ARG A 2 9.71 -1.05 3.87
N HIS A 3 8.96 -0.87 2.78
CA HIS A 3 7.82 -1.71 2.45
C HIS A 3 7.96 -2.46 1.11
N ASP A 4 8.98 -2.19 0.29
CA ASP A 4 9.12 -2.86 -1.02
C ASP A 4 9.33 -4.38 -0.90
N TRP A 5 10.02 -4.85 0.15
CA TRP A 5 10.28 -6.28 0.38
C TRP A 5 8.99 -7.11 0.52
N ILE A 6 7.88 -6.52 0.95
CA ILE A 6 6.62 -7.26 1.08
C ILE A 6 6.01 -7.58 -0.29
N LEU A 7 6.26 -6.75 -1.30
CA LEU A 7 5.78 -6.97 -2.66
C LEU A 7 6.48 -8.19 -3.27
N ASP A 8 7.78 -8.34 -3.01
CA ASP A 8 8.55 -9.51 -3.46
C ASP A 8 8.03 -10.78 -2.79
N VAL A 9 7.80 -10.76 -1.47
CA VAL A 9 7.24 -11.92 -0.73
C VAL A 9 5.85 -12.31 -1.25
N LEU A 10 4.99 -11.32 -1.53
CA LEU A 10 3.67 -11.58 -2.08
C LEU A 10 3.75 -12.14 -3.51
N ARG A 11 4.71 -11.69 -4.33
CA ARG A 11 4.96 -12.22 -5.68
C ARG A 11 5.46 -13.67 -5.64
N ASP A 12 6.33 -13.99 -4.69
CA ASP A 12 6.82 -15.35 -4.47
C ASP A 12 5.69 -16.27 -3.99
N LEU A 13 4.86 -15.79 -3.06
CA LEU A 13 3.70 -16.53 -2.57
C LEU A 13 2.67 -16.79 -3.68
N LEU A 14 2.43 -15.83 -4.57
CA LEU A 14 1.58 -16.02 -5.74
C LEU A 14 2.14 -17.08 -6.68
N SER A 15 3.44 -17.02 -6.95
CA SER A 15 4.14 -18.01 -7.77
C SER A 15 4.05 -19.42 -7.16
N TYR A 16 4.21 -19.52 -5.84
CA TYR A 16 4.03 -20.77 -5.11
C TYR A 16 2.59 -21.29 -5.24
N ALA A 17 1.58 -20.43 -5.06
CA ALA A 17 0.18 -20.81 -5.16
C ALA A 17 -0.17 -21.38 -6.55
N HIS A 18 0.33 -20.76 -7.62
CA HIS A 18 0.15 -21.25 -8.98
C HIS A 18 0.85 -22.60 -9.23
N ARG A 19 2.08 -22.77 -8.73
CA ARG A 19 2.83 -24.02 -8.92
C ARG A 19 2.23 -25.22 -8.18
N ASN A 20 1.43 -24.98 -7.15
CA ASN A 20 0.86 -26.03 -6.30
C ASN A 20 -0.66 -26.18 -6.48
N ASP A 21 -1.23 -25.64 -7.56
CA ASP A 21 -2.66 -25.70 -7.86
C ASP A 21 -3.53 -25.23 -6.66
N LEU A 22 -3.15 -24.11 -6.05
CA LEU A 22 -3.88 -23.48 -4.94
C LEU A 22 -4.64 -22.23 -5.43
N PRO A 23 -5.72 -22.35 -6.22
CA PRO A 23 -6.35 -21.22 -6.91
C PRO A 23 -6.99 -20.21 -5.95
N ALA A 24 -7.55 -20.67 -4.82
CA ALA A 24 -8.12 -19.78 -3.81
C ALA A 24 -7.05 -18.93 -3.12
N LEU A 25 -5.85 -19.50 -2.92
CA LEU A 25 -4.72 -18.77 -2.35
C LEU A 25 -4.20 -17.73 -3.35
N ALA A 26 -4.01 -18.12 -4.61
CA ALA A 26 -3.58 -17.21 -5.67
C ALA A 26 -4.50 -15.99 -5.78
N ALA A 27 -5.82 -16.21 -5.85
CA ALA A 27 -6.80 -15.12 -5.90
C ALA A 27 -6.70 -14.17 -4.69
N ARG A 28 -6.52 -14.70 -3.48
CA ARG A 28 -6.36 -13.88 -2.26
C ARG A 28 -5.07 -13.07 -2.29
N VAL A 29 -3.98 -13.66 -2.78
CA VAL A 29 -2.67 -13.01 -2.84
C VAL A 29 -2.67 -11.91 -3.90
N GLU A 30 -3.30 -12.12 -5.06
CA GLU A 30 -3.47 -11.08 -6.09
C GLU A 30 -4.21 -9.85 -5.55
N GLN A 31 -5.31 -10.05 -4.82
CA GLN A 31 -6.03 -8.93 -4.18
C GLN A 31 -5.17 -8.22 -3.14
N THR A 32 -4.39 -8.98 -2.37
CA THR A 32 -3.50 -8.43 -1.34
C THR A 32 -2.37 -7.62 -1.97
N LEU A 33 -1.83 -8.09 -3.10
CA LEU A 33 -0.79 -7.41 -3.86
C LEU A 33 -1.27 -6.05 -4.37
N ALA A 34 -2.49 -5.99 -4.93
CA ALA A 34 -3.08 -4.74 -5.40
C ALA A 34 -3.28 -3.71 -4.27
N VAL A 35 -3.68 -4.16 -3.07
CA VAL A 35 -3.80 -3.29 -1.89
C VAL A 35 -2.42 -2.80 -1.45
N ALA A 36 -1.43 -3.70 -1.34
CA ALA A 36 -0.08 -3.34 -0.93
C ALA A 36 0.57 -2.35 -1.91
N GLU A 37 0.40 -2.54 -3.22
CA GLU A 37 0.89 -1.61 -4.24
C GLU A 37 0.24 -0.22 -4.08
N ALA A 38 -1.06 -0.14 -3.81
CA ALA A 38 -1.75 1.13 -3.59
C ALA A 38 -1.31 1.84 -2.29
N GLU A 39 -1.10 1.09 -1.20
CA GLU A 39 -0.65 1.65 0.08
C GLU A 39 0.81 2.10 0.05
N ILE A 40 1.67 1.36 -0.64
CA ILE A 40 3.11 1.66 -0.75
C ILE A 40 3.38 2.76 -1.78
N ALA A 41 2.60 2.83 -2.86
CA ALA A 41 2.66 3.93 -3.84
C ALA A 41 2.01 5.22 -3.32
N GLY A 42 1.28 5.16 -2.20
CA GLY A 42 0.70 6.31 -1.53
C GLY A 42 1.78 7.34 -1.16
N PRO A 43 1.46 8.65 -1.24
CA PRO A 43 2.47 9.68 -1.09
C PRO A 43 3.10 9.59 0.30
N ASP A 44 4.44 9.52 0.33
CA ASP A 44 5.27 9.88 1.49
C ASP A 44 5.17 11.40 1.72
N THR A 45 3.94 11.90 1.83
CA THR A 45 3.63 13.26 2.22
C THR A 45 3.13 13.14 3.66
N PRO A 46 3.91 13.55 4.66
CA PRO A 46 3.31 13.94 5.92
C PRO A 46 2.31 15.02 5.53
N ALA A 47 1.01 14.70 5.59
CA ALA A 47 -0.05 15.65 5.34
C ALA A 47 0.18 16.78 6.34
N ALA A 48 0.82 17.82 5.82
CA ALA A 48 1.29 18.96 6.55
C ALA A 48 0.10 19.49 7.33
N ALA A 49 0.34 19.68 8.63
CA ALA A 49 -0.53 20.42 9.52
C ALA A 49 -1.16 21.57 8.75
N ALA A 50 -2.48 21.49 8.53
CA ALA A 50 -3.25 22.61 8.04
C ALA A 50 -2.93 23.80 8.95
N PRO A 51 -2.35 24.90 8.44
CA PRO A 51 -2.10 26.05 9.29
C PRO A 51 -3.46 26.59 9.71
N LEU A 52 -3.68 26.63 11.03
CA LEU A 52 -4.83 27.26 11.67
C LEU A 52 -5.15 28.61 10.98
N PRO A 53 -6.43 28.94 10.73
CA PRO A 53 -6.77 30.26 10.23
C PRO A 53 -6.33 31.30 11.26
N ARG A 54 -5.44 32.21 10.86
CA ARG A 54 -5.07 33.37 11.69
C ARG A 54 -6.31 34.25 11.85
N PRO A 55 -6.81 34.54 13.06
CA PRO A 55 -7.80 35.59 13.23
C PRO A 55 -7.12 36.95 12.99
N GLY A 56 -7.24 37.43 11.75
CA GLY A 56 -6.78 38.75 11.32
C GLY A 56 -7.83 39.81 11.65
N ARG A 57 -7.43 40.70 12.52
CA ARG A 57 -8.12 41.85 13.13
C ARG A 57 -8.37 43.00 12.13
N ALA A 58 -9.40 43.80 12.43
CA ALA A 58 -9.65 45.21 12.08
C ALA A 58 -10.45 45.54 10.78
N HIS A 59 -11.64 46.15 10.97
CA HIS A 59 -11.74 47.61 11.10
C HIS A 59 -12.77 47.98 12.16
#